data_AF-A0A5M9MDB7-F1
#
_entry.id   AF-A0A5M9MDB7-F1
#
_cell.length_a   1.000
_cell.length_b   1.000
_cell.length_c   1.000
_cell.angle_alpha   90.00
_cell.angle_beta   90.00
_cell.angle_gamma   90.00
#
_symmetry.space_group_name_H-M   'P 1'
#
loop_
_entity.id
_entity.type
_entity.pdbx_description
1 polymer ?
#
loop_
_entity_poly.entity_id
_entity_poly.type
_entity_poly.pdbx_seq_one_letter_code
_entity_poly.pdbx_strand_id
1 'polypeptide(L)'
;MTKKYAKDQPTGFSNCIEKVAVVGASGQIGKHVTEQLLKAGKHIVTAIARSTSTYKLPEVVQVTHVDYSDSTTLVEALRDQQVLSMSRCSLPCMS
;
A
#
# COMPACT_ATOMS: atom_id res chain seq x y z
N MET A 1 28.09 17.96 -2.67
CA MET A 1 27.22 16.84 -3.10
C MET A 1 26.24 17.37 -4.15
N THR A 2 26.44 17.03 -5.43
CA THR A 2 25.60 17.52 -6.54
C THR A 2 24.26 16.78 -6.57
N LYS A 3 23.15 17.53 -6.57
CA LYS A 3 21.79 16.96 -6.68
C LYS A 3 21.64 16.26 -8.04
N LYS A 4 21.45 14.95 -8.07
CA LYS A 4 21.09 14.20 -9.29
C LYS A 4 19.57 14.31 -9.48
N TYR A 5 19.12 14.83 -10.61
CA TYR A 5 17.69 14.94 -10.92
C TYR A 5 17.24 13.74 -11.77
N ALA A 6 15.96 13.38 -11.67
CA ALA A 6 15.39 12.22 -12.37
C ALA A 6 15.53 12.29 -13.89
N LYS A 7 15.59 13.50 -14.45
CA LYS A 7 15.80 13.76 -15.88
C LYS A 7 17.21 13.43 -16.39
N ASP A 8 18.18 13.29 -15.48
CA ASP A 8 19.60 13.06 -15.81
C ASP A 8 19.99 11.57 -15.66
N GLN A 9 19.01 10.68 -15.42
CA GLN A 9 19.21 9.25 -15.24
C GLN A 9 19.15 8.48 -16.59
N PRO A 10 19.83 7.32 -16.70
CA PRO A 10 19.87 6.53 -17.94
C PRO A 10 18.48 6.04 -18.38
N THR A 11 18.35 5.79 -19.68
CA THR A 11 17.16 5.24 -20.34
C THR A 11 16.80 3.87 -19.73
N GLY A 12 15.79 3.86 -18.86
CA GLY A 12 15.39 2.71 -18.04
C GLY A 12 15.08 3.08 -16.58
N PHE A 13 15.45 4.28 -16.14
CA PHE A 13 15.06 4.79 -14.82
C PHE A 13 13.58 5.20 -14.80
N SER A 14 12.73 4.36 -14.21
CA SER A 14 11.34 4.75 -13.93
C SER A 14 11.29 5.63 -12.69
N ASN A 15 10.91 6.89 -12.86
CA ASN A 15 10.61 7.80 -11.74
C ASN A 15 9.13 7.71 -11.30
N CYS A 16 8.37 6.78 -11.88
CA CYS A 16 6.97 6.59 -11.57
C CYS A 16 6.82 5.54 -10.48
N ILE A 17 6.11 5.90 -9.41
CA ILE A 17 5.63 4.93 -8.44
C ILE A 17 4.40 4.28 -9.06
N GLU A 18 4.43 2.97 -9.25
CA GLU A 18 3.36 2.15 -9.82
C GLU A 18 2.74 1.25 -8.75
N LYS A 19 3.53 0.67 -7.84
CA LYS A 19 3.04 -0.31 -6.85
C LYS A 19 3.06 0.26 -5.44
N VAL A 20 1.89 0.41 -4.85
CA VAL A 20 1.71 1.01 -3.52
C VAL A 20 1.04 0.03 -2.57
N ALA A 21 1.74 -0.34 -1.51
CA ALA A 21 1.18 -1.10 -0.41
C ALA A 21 0.57 -0.17 0.64
N VAL A 22 -0.66 -0.46 1.07
CA VAL A 22 -1.38 0.31 2.08
C VAL A 22 -1.76 -0.58 3.25
N VAL A 23 -1.18 -0.33 4.42
CA VAL A 23 -1.60 -0.93 5.69
C VAL A 23 -2.60 -0.01 6.36
N GLY A 24 -3.74 -0.57 6.77
CA GLY A 24 -4.83 0.19 7.37
C GLY A 24 -5.70 0.92 6.34
N ALA A 25 -5.83 0.37 5.11
CA ALA A 25 -6.67 0.91 4.05
C ALA A 25 -8.16 1.08 4.44
N SER A 26 -8.62 0.34 5.45
CA SER A 26 -9.98 0.45 6.01
C SER A 26 -10.15 1.57 7.05
N GLY A 27 -9.06 2.18 7.52
CA GLY A 27 -9.09 3.23 8.53
C GLY A 27 -9.55 4.57 7.97
N GLN A 28 -9.87 5.52 8.85
CA GLN A 28 -10.37 6.84 8.46
C GLN A 28 -9.40 7.60 7.54
N ILE A 29 -8.09 7.46 7.76
CA ILE A 29 -7.07 8.06 6.90
C ILE A 29 -6.79 7.17 5.68
N GLY A 30 -6.56 5.87 5.93
CA GLY A 30 -6.20 4.92 4.88
C GLY A 30 -7.23 4.82 3.74
N LYS A 31 -8.53 4.95 4.04
CA LYS A 31 -9.56 4.93 2.98
C LYS A 31 -9.37 6.08 1.99
N HIS A 32 -9.15 7.30 2.50
CA HIS A 32 -9.03 8.48 1.65
C HIS A 32 -7.75 8.42 0.83
N VAL A 33 -6.65 7.94 1.41
CA VAL A 33 -5.40 7.72 0.68
C VAL A 33 -5.62 6.71 -0.45
N THR A 34 -6.24 5.57 -0.15
CA THR A 34 -6.54 4.53 -1.12
C THR A 34 -7.44 5.06 -2.25
N GLU A 35 -8.53 5.75 -1.91
CA GLU A 35 -9.44 6.36 -2.89
C GLU A 35 -8.74 7.35 -3.82
N GLN A 36 -7.87 8.21 -3.30
CA GLN A 36 -7.14 9.18 -4.12
C GLN A 36 -6.08 8.51 -5.01
N LEU A 37 -5.40 7.47 -4.52
CA LEU A 37 -4.46 6.69 -5.32
C LEU A 37 -5.17 5.99 -6.50
N LEU A 38 -6.36 5.44 -6.25
CA LEU A 38 -7.19 4.83 -7.30
C LEU A 38 -7.68 5.87 -8.30
N LYS A 39 -8.15 7.04 -7.83
CA LYS A 39 -8.58 8.16 -8.70
C LYS A 39 -7.46 8.68 -9.58
N ALA A 40 -6.21 8.66 -9.10
CA ALA A 40 -5.05 9.04 -9.89
C ALA A 40 -4.81 8.09 -11.08
N GLY A 41 -5.25 6.83 -10.97
CA GLY A 41 -5.25 5.84 -12.07
C GLY A 41 -3.88 5.39 -12.56
N LYS A 42 -2.80 5.77 -11.86
CA LYS A 42 -1.40 5.46 -12.20
C LYS A 42 -0.79 4.38 -11.31
N HIS A 43 -1.49 4.00 -10.26
CA HIS A 43 -0.98 3.14 -9.19
C HIS A 43 -1.83 1.89 -9.07
N ILE A 44 -1.16 0.75 -8.97
CA ILE A 44 -1.70 -0.52 -8.47
C ILE A 44 -1.62 -0.44 -6.95
N VAL A 45 -2.78 -0.47 -6.31
CA VAL A 45 -2.89 -0.37 -4.86
C VAL A 45 -3.14 -1.76 -4.27
N THR A 46 -2.24 -2.19 -3.39
CA THR A 46 -2.35 -3.42 -2.63
C THR A 46 -2.63 -3.08 -1.17
N ALA A 47 -3.80 -3.44 -0.66
CA ALA A 47 -4.12 -3.32 0.75
C ALA A 47 -3.60 -4.55 1.51
N ILE A 48 -2.73 -4.30 2.49
CA ILE A 48 -2.25 -5.33 3.40
C ILE A 48 -3.12 -5.29 4.65
N ALA A 49 -3.86 -6.37 4.86
CA ALA A 49 -4.81 -6.52 5.96
C ALA A 49 -4.40 -7.70 6.84
N ARG A 50 -4.70 -7.63 8.13
CA ARG A 50 -4.61 -8.83 8.99
C ARG A 50 -5.58 -9.90 8.49
N SER A 51 -5.22 -11.16 8.62
CA SER A 51 -6.07 -12.32 8.28
C SER A 51 -7.46 -12.29 8.94
N THR A 52 -7.61 -11.63 10.09
CA THR A 52 -8.91 -11.45 10.79
C THR A 52 -9.73 -10.23 10.35
N SER A 53 -9.29 -9.47 9.33
CA SER A 53 -10.01 -8.30 8.84
C SER A 53 -11.11 -8.69 7.87
N THR A 54 -12.35 -8.28 8.14
CA THR A 54 -13.53 -8.53 7.29
C THR A 54 -13.95 -7.32 6.45
N TYR A 55 -13.17 -6.24 6.48
CA TYR A 55 -13.52 -5.01 5.78
C TYR A 55 -13.47 -5.19 4.25
N LYS A 56 -14.57 -4.87 3.58
CA LYS A 56 -14.68 -4.94 2.13
C LYS A 56 -14.11 -3.66 1.51
N LEU A 57 -12.98 -3.79 0.84
CA LEU A 57 -12.41 -2.76 -0.01
C LEU A 57 -13.05 -2.80 -1.41
N PRO A 58 -12.96 -1.72 -2.20
CA PRO A 58 -13.39 -1.74 -3.60
C PRO A 58 -12.68 -2.88 -4.36
N GLU A 59 -13.37 -3.55 -5.29
CA GLU A 59 -12.82 -4.68 -6.07
C GLU A 59 -11.54 -4.33 -6.85
N VAL A 60 -11.34 -3.05 -7.16
CA VAL A 60 -10.14 -2.56 -7.86
C VAL A 60 -8.88 -2.66 -6.99
N VAL A 61 -9.02 -2.77 -5.66
CA VAL A 61 -7.90 -2.89 -4.72
C VAL A 61 -7.56 -4.36 -4.50
N GLN A 62 -6.28 -4.70 -4.70
CA GLN A 62 -5.79 -6.04 -4.36
C GLN A 62 -5.67 -6.15 -2.85
N VAL A 63 -6.22 -7.21 -2.24
CA VAL A 63 -6.15 -7.43 -0.80
C VAL A 63 -5.24 -8.61 -0.52
N THR A 64 -4.18 -8.37 0.26
CA THR A 64 -3.29 -9.41 0.75
C THR A 64 -3.48 -9.56 2.26
N HIS A 65 -3.90 -10.75 2.68
CA HIS A 65 -4.01 -11.07 4.10
C HIS A 65 -2.67 -11.57 4.63
N VAL A 66 -2.21 -10.97 5.72
CA VAL A 66 -0.96 -11.31 6.39
C VAL A 66 -1.21 -11.69 7.84
N ASP A 67 -0.36 -12.58 8.36
CA ASP A 67 -0.25 -12.84 9.78
C ASP A 67 0.97 -12.08 10.32
N TYR A 68 0.75 -11.13 11.22
CA TYR A 68 1.85 -10.37 11.82
C TYR A 68 2.75 -11.21 12.72
N SER A 69 2.30 -12.40 13.13
CA SER A 69 3.07 -13.36 13.91
C SER A 69 4.06 -14.15 13.03
N ASP A 70 3.80 -14.21 11.72
CA ASP A 70 4.64 -14.90 10.75
C ASP A 70 5.31 -13.88 9.82
N SER A 71 6.59 -13.63 10.11
CA SER A 71 7.44 -12.72 9.32
C SER A 71 7.54 -13.09 7.84
N THR A 72 7.35 -14.36 7.46
CA THR A 72 7.44 -14.78 6.06
C THR A 72 6.27 -14.22 5.24
N THR A 73 5.06 -14.24 5.79
CA THR A 73 3.87 -13.69 5.12
C THR A 73 3.98 -12.17 4.90
N LEU A 74 4.61 -11.46 5.84
CA LEU A 74 4.87 -10.03 5.73
C LEU A 74 5.91 -9.72 4.64
N VAL A 75 7.01 -10.49 4.62
CA VAL A 75 8.08 -10.31 3.62
C VAL A 75 7.55 -10.55 2.22
N GLU A 76 6.75 -11.59 2.02
CA GLU A 76 6.13 -11.87 0.72
C GLU A 76 5.10 -10.79 0.32
N ALA A 77 4.29 -10.30 1.26
CA ALA A 77 3.30 -9.25 0.96
C ALA A 77 3.92 -7.88 0.65
N LEU A 78 5.10 -7.59 1.21
CA LEU A 78 5.84 -6.37 0.96
C LEU A 78 6.79 -6.49 -0.25
N ARG A 79 7.05 -7.70 -0.73
CA ARG A 79 7.89 -7.90 -1.91
C ARG A 79 7.25 -7.23 -3.12
N ASP A 80 8.10 -6.66 -3.98
CA ASP A 80 7.72 -5.95 -5.19
C ASP A 80 6.86 -4.69 -4.99
N GLN A 81 6.73 -4.19 -3.75
CA GLN A 81 6.07 -2.92 -3.44
C GLN A 81 7.10 -1.78 -3.43
N GLN A 82 6.77 -0.64 -4.05
CA GLN A 82 7.70 0.50 -4.15
C GLN A 82 7.50 1.50 -3.00
N VAL A 83 6.29 1.60 -2.48
CA VAL A 83 5.93 2.48 -1.37
C VAL A 83 5.07 1.72 -0.39
N LEU A 84 5.36 1.91 0.90
CA LEU A 84 4.51 1.48 2.00
C LEU A 84 3.87 2.71 2.65
N SER A 85 2.55 2.81 2.57
CA SER A 85 1.76 3.77 3.33
C SER A 85 1.12 3.05 4.51
N MET A 86 1.59 3.34 5.72
CA MET A 86 1.00 2.81 6.94
C MET A 86 0.23 3.90 7.69
N SER A 87 -1.02 3.60 8.03
CA SER A 87 -1.85 4.46 8.85
C SER A 87 -2.38 3.67 10.05
N ARG A 88 -2.61 4.35 11.18
CA ARG A 88 -3.24 3.70 12.34
C ARG A 88 -4.63 3.23 11.94
N CYS A 89 -4.85 1.93 12.02
CA CYS A 89 -6.17 1.34 11.91
C CYS A 89 -6.83 1.43 13.29
N SER A 90 -7.56 2.51 13.57
CA SER A 90 -8.50 2.55 14.69
C SER A 90 -9.68 1.64 14.33
N LEU A 91 -9.48 0.32 14.47
CA LEU A 91 -10.62 -0.57 14.58
C LEU A 91 -11.47 -0.04 15.75
N PRO A 92 -12.79 0.17 15.58
CA PRO A 92 -13.62 0.29 16.76
C PRO A 92 -13.36 -1.01 17.54
N CYS A 93 -12.81 -0.89 18.74
CA CYS A 93 -12.98 -1.92 19.76
C CYS A 93 -14.50 -2.12 19.81
N MET A 94 -14.98 -3.22 19.24
CA MET A 94 -16.33 -3.65 19.52
C MET A 94 -16.25 -4.13 20.97
N SER A 95 -16.59 -3.20 21.87
CA SER A 95 -16.76 -3.40 23.30
C SER A 95 -17.86 -4.40 23.57
#